data_AF-A0A6G7ZNQ8-F1
#
_entry.id   AF-A0A6G7ZNQ8-F1
#
_cell.length_a   1.000
_cell.length_b   1.000
_cell.length_c   1.000
_cell.angle_alpha   90.00
_cell.angle_beta   90.00
_cell.angle_gamma   90.00
#
_symmetry.space_group_name_H-M   'P 1'
#
loop_
_entity.id
_entity.type
_entity.pdbx_description
1 polymer ?
#
loop_
_entity_poly.entity_id
_entity_poly.type
_entity_poly.pdbx_seq_one_letter_code
_entity_poly.pdbx_strand_id
1 'polypeptide(L)'
;MVDIRLSQDPEPPRREPPRVEPEQPKTDRDGVDGGSPGGRQPPSQRTWWILAVVTAVLIGLLLASSVWTRSDADKDKLDTAKVDERMLAPEKQCALQSTYDLIKRELFRRAAATRGSDAAAFAKLSDYALLRVQSPILRGVDEDTQRINCEGTAVLQLPPGVKVSEGGSTLSGDIAYAVQPAADGTGNAIMLGNTDALTVPLATIGRSGAAPAAPLAVPDMDPMSVQPQQPDAPAEPSPPEPSSDSPAVQQPAPVDEPARPVVGSAKPSFNCRFARTRGEVAVCSDSGLAALDRQMASQFNNAMGRADAEQRALLTSTRSGFLAFRDRCRSDACVADTYRGRMREISDIMAGRWNGR
;
A
#
# COMPACT_ATOMS: atom_id res chain seq x y z
N MET A 1 42.57 47.03 -10.79
CA MET A 1 42.76 46.70 -9.37
C MET A 1 41.44 46.21 -8.82
N VAL A 2 41.28 44.90 -8.66
CA VAL A 2 40.15 44.29 -7.96
C VAL A 2 40.74 43.24 -7.03
N ASP A 3 40.63 43.52 -5.73
CA ASP A 3 41.13 42.72 -4.61
C ASP A 3 40.36 41.40 -4.49
N ILE A 4 41.09 40.28 -4.46
CA ILE A 4 40.56 38.95 -4.12
C ILE A 4 40.89 38.69 -2.65
N ARG A 5 39.90 38.83 -1.76
CA ARG A 5 40.00 38.32 -0.38
C ARG A 5 39.73 36.82 -0.36
N LEU A 6 40.79 36.03 -0.16
CA LEU A 6 40.67 34.64 0.29
C LEU A 6 40.08 34.63 1.71
N SER A 7 38.90 34.00 1.88
CA SER A 7 38.39 33.60 3.20
C SER A 7 39.05 32.27 3.58
N GLN A 8 39.70 32.26 4.74
CA GLN A 8 40.20 31.07 5.41
C GLN A 8 39.06 30.45 6.23
N ASP A 9 38.79 29.17 6.00
CA ASP A 9 37.87 28.38 6.83
C ASP A 9 38.54 27.97 8.16
N PRO A 10 37.78 27.90 9.28
CA PRO A 10 38.30 27.49 10.57
C PRO A 10 38.43 25.96 10.72
N GLU A 11 39.54 25.55 11.34
CA GLU A 11 39.96 24.17 11.60
C GLU A 11 39.05 23.46 12.63
N PRO A 12 38.69 22.17 12.44
CA PRO A 12 37.87 21.43 13.39
C PRO A 12 38.68 20.95 14.62
N PRO A 13 38.05 20.83 15.81
CA PRO A 13 38.74 20.45 17.03
C PRO A 13 39.18 18.97 17.05
N ARG A 14 40.42 18.75 17.50
CA ARG A 14 41.05 17.43 17.68
C ARG A 14 40.35 16.63 18.78
N ARG A 15 40.01 15.36 18.48
CA ARG A 15 39.49 14.38 19.44
C ARG A 15 40.64 13.80 20.27
N GLU A 16 40.53 13.89 21.59
CA GLU A 16 41.41 13.19 22.54
C GLU A 16 41.14 11.67 22.52
N PRO A 17 42.17 10.81 22.65
CA PRO A 17 41.99 9.37 22.78
C PRO A 17 41.61 8.98 24.22
N PRO A 18 40.85 7.88 24.40
CA PRO A 18 40.43 7.41 25.71
C PRO A 18 41.60 6.84 26.54
N ARG A 19 41.58 7.17 27.83
CA ARG A 19 42.48 6.72 28.89
C ARG A 19 42.31 5.21 29.13
N VAL A 20 43.40 4.46 29.02
CA VAL A 20 43.50 3.03 29.38
C VAL A 20 43.62 2.90 30.90
N GLU A 21 42.76 2.10 31.50
CA GLU A 21 42.75 1.76 32.93
C GLU A 21 43.53 0.45 33.16
N PRO A 22 44.43 0.35 34.16
CA PRO A 22 45.27 -0.84 34.33
C PRO A 22 44.59 -1.96 35.11
N GLU A 23 44.79 -3.20 34.64
CA GLU A 23 44.45 -4.47 35.29
C GLU A 23 45.01 -4.59 36.72
N GLN A 24 44.21 -5.15 37.62
CA GLN A 24 44.65 -5.58 38.96
C GLN A 24 45.01 -7.08 38.98
N PRO A 25 46.08 -7.48 39.69
CA PRO A 25 46.53 -8.86 39.75
C PRO A 25 45.77 -9.67 40.82
N LYS A 26 45.42 -10.91 40.46
CA LYS A 26 44.97 -11.96 41.39
C LYS A 26 46.11 -12.36 42.31
N THR A 27 45.83 -12.47 43.61
CA THR A 27 46.71 -13.17 44.55
C THR A 27 45.96 -14.36 45.13
N ASP A 28 46.43 -15.55 44.74
CA ASP A 28 46.24 -16.79 45.46
C ASP A 28 47.01 -16.75 46.78
N ARG A 29 46.38 -17.25 47.84
CA ARG A 29 47.12 -17.74 49.01
C ARG A 29 46.33 -18.83 49.72
N ASP A 30 46.77 -20.05 49.47
CA ASP A 30 46.60 -21.21 50.33
C ASP A 30 47.17 -20.92 51.74
N GLY A 31 46.51 -21.44 52.76
CA GLY A 31 46.95 -21.38 54.15
C GLY A 31 46.25 -22.45 54.98
N VAL A 32 46.97 -23.55 55.20
CA VAL A 32 46.57 -24.77 55.91
C VAL A 32 46.85 -24.62 57.42
N ASP A 33 46.14 -25.45 58.20
CA ASP A 33 46.49 -26.05 59.51
C ASP A 33 45.93 -25.48 60.82
N GLY A 34 45.39 -26.40 61.63
CA GLY A 34 45.34 -26.30 63.10
C GLY A 34 44.03 -26.70 63.76
N GLY A 35 43.85 -27.98 64.09
CA GLY A 35 42.66 -28.51 64.77
C GLY A 35 42.66 -28.41 66.30
N SER A 36 41.47 -28.44 66.92
CA SER A 36 41.13 -29.28 68.09
C SER A 36 39.68 -29.06 68.56
N PRO A 37 39.11 -30.01 69.34
CA PRO A 37 37.67 -30.31 69.33
C PRO A 37 36.89 -29.58 70.44
N GLY A 38 35.62 -29.25 70.18
CA GLY A 38 34.75 -28.70 71.21
C GLY A 38 33.28 -28.63 70.81
N GLY A 39 32.46 -29.50 71.39
CA GLY A 39 31.07 -29.22 71.73
C GLY A 39 30.08 -29.03 70.58
N ARG A 40 29.37 -30.09 70.19
CA ARG A 40 28.04 -29.98 69.56
C ARG A 40 27.07 -29.36 70.57
N GLN A 41 26.78 -28.07 70.44
CA GLN A 41 25.57 -27.46 70.99
C GLN A 41 24.46 -27.53 69.94
N PRO A 42 23.25 -28.02 70.27
CA PRO A 42 22.13 -27.94 69.35
C PRO A 42 21.79 -26.47 69.08
N PRO A 43 21.51 -26.07 67.83
CA PRO A 43 21.16 -24.70 67.51
C PRO A 43 19.88 -24.30 68.26
N SER A 44 19.94 -23.19 68.97
CA SER A 44 18.81 -22.59 69.67
C SER A 44 17.64 -22.29 68.71
N GLN A 45 16.42 -22.27 69.23
CA GLN A 45 15.19 -22.00 68.46
C GLN A 45 15.26 -20.73 67.59
N ARG A 46 16.07 -19.74 67.98
CA ARG A 46 16.33 -18.52 67.19
C ARG A 46 17.06 -18.79 65.87
N THR A 47 18.02 -19.70 65.86
CA THR A 47 18.75 -20.09 64.63
C THR A 47 17.86 -20.82 63.64
N TRP A 48 16.86 -21.58 64.12
CA TRP A 48 15.83 -22.20 63.26
C TRP A 48 14.89 -21.18 62.64
N TRP A 49 14.49 -20.15 63.40
CA TRP A 49 13.68 -19.05 62.87
C TRP A 49 14.42 -18.20 61.83
N ILE A 50 15.71 -17.91 62.06
CA ILE A 50 16.51 -17.15 61.10
C ILE A 50 16.69 -17.94 59.80
N LEU A 51 17.00 -19.24 59.89
CA LEU A 51 17.09 -20.10 58.71
C LEU A 51 15.76 -20.16 57.95
N ALA A 52 14.64 -20.32 58.66
CA ALA A 52 13.31 -20.36 58.03
C ALA A 52 12.97 -19.07 57.28
N VAL A 53 13.22 -17.90 57.88
CA VAL A 53 12.98 -16.60 57.23
C VAL A 53 13.90 -16.40 56.03
N VAL A 54 15.18 -16.76 56.13
CA VAL A 54 16.12 -16.66 55.02
C VAL A 54 15.71 -17.57 53.86
N THR A 55 15.28 -18.82 54.13
CA THR A 55 14.72 -19.69 53.08
C THR A 55 13.43 -19.14 52.49
N ALA A 56 12.53 -18.57 53.29
CA ALA A 56 11.28 -17.99 52.79
C ALA A 56 11.54 -16.77 51.88
N VAL A 57 12.52 -15.93 52.23
CA VAL A 57 12.94 -14.79 51.41
C VAL A 57 13.63 -15.25 50.13
N LEU A 58 14.49 -16.28 50.20
CA LEU A 58 15.14 -16.87 49.01
C LEU A 58 14.13 -17.55 48.08
N ILE A 59 13.14 -18.27 48.62
CA ILE A 59 12.04 -18.86 47.85
C ILE A 59 11.17 -17.74 47.26
N GLY A 60 10.88 -16.68 48.02
CA GLY A 60 10.15 -15.51 47.52
C GLY A 60 10.87 -14.80 46.38
N LEU A 61 12.20 -14.64 46.47
CA LEU A 61 13.04 -14.07 45.42
C LEU A 61 13.16 -14.99 44.19
N LEU A 62 13.23 -16.31 44.38
CA LEU A 62 13.19 -17.30 43.29
C LEU A 62 11.83 -17.35 42.60
N LEU A 63 10.73 -17.21 43.35
CA LEU A 63 9.39 -17.12 42.78
C LEU A 63 9.19 -15.79 42.05
N ALA A 64 9.68 -14.67 42.58
CA ALA A 64 9.64 -13.37 41.91
C ALA A 64 10.47 -13.35 40.61
N SER A 65 11.65 -13.96 40.60
CA SER A 65 12.46 -14.08 39.37
C SER A 65 11.84 -15.04 38.35
N SER A 66 11.08 -16.05 38.79
CA SER A 66 10.31 -16.93 37.89
C SER A 66 9.08 -16.26 37.26
N VAL A 67 8.57 -15.16 37.85
CA VAL A 67 7.46 -14.37 37.28
C VAL A 67 7.97 -13.37 36.23
N TRP A 68 9.23 -12.92 36.31
CA TRP A 68 9.82 -12.01 35.32
C TRP A 68 10.56 -12.72 34.18
N THR A 69 11.00 -13.97 34.36
CA THR A 69 11.72 -14.73 33.32
C THR A 69 10.84 -15.69 32.50
N ARG A 70 9.53 -15.74 32.77
CA ARG A 70 8.58 -16.59 32.04
C ARG A 70 7.84 -15.87 30.90
N SER A 71 8.31 -14.70 30.46
CA SER A 71 7.62 -13.89 29.45
C SER A 71 8.10 -14.04 27.99
N ASP A 72 9.09 -14.88 27.69
CA ASP A 72 9.67 -14.93 26.32
C ASP A 72 9.77 -16.31 25.67
N ALA A 73 9.10 -17.36 26.19
CA ALA A 73 9.20 -18.71 25.61
C ALA A 73 7.88 -19.35 25.15
N ASP A 74 6.74 -18.65 25.21
CA ASP A 74 5.45 -19.17 24.74
C ASP A 74 4.65 -18.08 24.03
N LYS A 75 4.96 -17.85 22.74
CA LYS A 75 4.04 -17.21 21.78
C LYS A 75 4.11 -17.91 20.43
N ASP A 76 3.83 -19.21 20.45
CA ASP A 76 3.36 -19.92 19.25
C ASP A 76 2.17 -20.82 19.63
N LYS A 77 1.14 -20.19 20.19
CA LYS A 77 -0.19 -20.79 20.33
C LYS A 77 -1.20 -19.87 19.69
N LEU A 78 -1.87 -20.46 18.70
CA LEU A 78 -3.07 -19.98 18.02
C LEU A 78 -4.19 -19.75 19.04
N ASP A 79 -4.16 -18.60 19.72
CA ASP A 79 -5.36 -18.06 20.34
C ASP A 79 -6.00 -17.10 19.34
N THR A 80 -7.09 -17.55 18.72
CA THR A 80 -8.09 -16.71 18.07
C THR A 80 -8.87 -15.92 19.12
N ALA A 81 -8.15 -15.17 19.96
CA ALA A 81 -8.74 -14.00 20.59
C ALA A 81 -8.93 -13.00 19.46
N LYS A 82 -10.19 -12.68 19.15
CA LYS A 82 -10.55 -11.48 18.38
C LYS A 82 -10.04 -10.27 19.18
N VAL A 83 -8.76 -9.95 19.02
CA VAL A 83 -8.25 -8.66 19.42
C VAL A 83 -8.98 -7.67 18.54
N ASP A 84 -9.71 -6.74 19.15
CA ASP A 84 -10.30 -5.63 18.42
C ASP A 84 -9.15 -4.96 17.65
N GLU A 85 -9.10 -5.15 16.33
CA GLU A 85 -8.09 -4.58 15.41
C GLU A 85 -7.98 -3.05 15.58
N ARG A 86 -9.00 -2.43 16.20
CA ARG A 86 -9.11 -1.02 16.60
C ARG A 86 -8.12 -0.59 17.69
N MET A 87 -7.61 -1.50 18.51
CA MET A 87 -6.67 -1.19 19.61
C MET A 87 -5.20 -1.49 19.27
N LEU A 88 -4.92 -2.02 18.08
CA LEU A 88 -3.54 -2.24 17.65
C LEU A 88 -2.88 -0.90 17.29
N ALA A 89 -1.61 -0.73 17.67
CA ALA A 89 -0.82 0.43 17.26
C ALA A 89 -0.85 0.56 15.71
N PRO A 90 -1.01 1.78 15.15
CA PRO A 90 -1.18 1.98 13.71
C PRO A 90 -0.07 1.36 12.85
N GLU A 91 1.17 1.35 13.36
CA GLU A 91 2.32 0.73 12.70
C GLU A 91 2.15 -0.78 12.54
N LYS A 92 1.55 -1.45 13.52
CA LYS A 92 1.31 -2.90 13.47
C LYS A 92 0.22 -3.24 12.47
N GLN A 93 -0.74 -2.34 12.24
CA GLN A 93 -1.83 -2.55 11.28
C GLN A 93 -1.34 -2.63 9.82
N CYS A 94 -0.25 -1.92 9.49
CA CYS A 94 0.40 -2.05 8.18
C CYS A 94 0.95 -3.46 7.93
N ALA A 95 1.40 -4.15 8.99
CA ALA A 95 2.03 -5.48 8.89
C ALA A 95 1.09 -6.64 9.27
N LEU A 96 -0.22 -6.38 9.42
CA LEU A 96 -1.19 -7.42 9.77
C LEU A 96 -1.42 -8.40 8.62
N GLN A 97 -1.54 -9.69 8.98
CA GLN A 97 -1.86 -10.73 8.01
C GLN A 97 -3.22 -10.51 7.35
N SER A 98 -4.23 -10.06 8.12
CA SER A 98 -5.56 -9.70 7.61
C SER A 98 -5.49 -8.59 6.54
N THR A 99 -4.62 -7.60 6.73
CA THR A 99 -4.32 -6.56 5.75
C THR A 99 -3.72 -7.16 4.48
N TYR A 100 -2.74 -8.06 4.58
CA TYR A 100 -2.13 -8.69 3.41
C TYR A 100 -3.11 -9.55 2.62
N ASP A 101 -4.03 -10.24 3.29
CA ASP A 101 -5.07 -11.01 2.62
C ASP A 101 -6.05 -10.10 1.86
N LEU A 102 -6.36 -8.92 2.42
CA LEU A 102 -7.14 -7.88 1.72
C LEU A 102 -6.39 -7.34 0.49
N ILE A 103 -5.09 -7.03 0.62
CA ILE A 103 -4.25 -6.59 -0.51
C ILE A 103 -4.29 -7.65 -1.61
N LYS A 104 -4.07 -8.92 -1.25
CA LYS A 104 -4.07 -10.04 -2.20
C LYS A 104 -5.38 -10.13 -2.97
N ARG A 105 -6.52 -10.18 -2.26
CA ARG A 105 -7.84 -10.25 -2.91
C ARG A 105 -8.08 -9.07 -3.86
N GLU A 106 -7.73 -7.86 -3.42
CA GLU A 106 -7.94 -6.64 -4.19
C GLU A 106 -7.06 -6.57 -5.46
N LEU A 107 -5.80 -7.03 -5.40
CA LEU A 107 -4.92 -7.13 -6.58
C LEU A 107 -5.53 -8.05 -7.65
N PHE A 108 -6.00 -9.24 -7.27
CA PHE A 108 -6.61 -10.19 -8.20
C PHE A 108 -7.96 -9.69 -8.73
N ARG A 109 -8.76 -9.03 -7.88
CA ARG A 109 -10.03 -8.40 -8.31
C ARG A 109 -9.78 -7.33 -9.37
N ARG A 110 -8.79 -6.46 -9.20
CA ARG A 110 -8.41 -5.44 -10.20
C ARG A 110 -7.90 -6.06 -11.49
N ALA A 111 -7.03 -7.08 -11.39
CA ALA A 111 -6.53 -7.80 -12.56
C ALA A 111 -7.67 -8.45 -13.37
N ALA A 112 -8.65 -9.05 -12.70
CA ALA A 112 -9.84 -9.59 -13.34
C ALA A 112 -10.71 -8.51 -14.00
N ALA A 113 -10.88 -7.37 -13.34
CA ALA A 113 -11.62 -6.24 -13.89
C ALA A 113 -10.98 -5.69 -15.17
N THR A 114 -9.64 -5.63 -15.23
CA THR A 114 -8.89 -5.25 -16.44
C THR A 114 -9.16 -6.19 -17.61
N ARG A 115 -9.37 -7.49 -17.35
CA ARG A 115 -9.63 -8.51 -18.37
C ARG A 115 -11.10 -8.59 -18.80
N GLY A 116 -12.02 -8.04 -18.01
CA GLY A 116 -13.47 -7.99 -18.32
C GLY A 116 -14.21 -9.34 -18.24
N SER A 117 -13.50 -10.45 -18.04
CA SER A 117 -14.05 -11.80 -17.83
C SER A 117 -13.03 -12.62 -17.03
N ASP A 118 -13.47 -13.63 -16.28
CA ASP A 118 -12.65 -14.52 -15.41
C ASP A 118 -12.53 -14.15 -13.91
N ALA A 119 -13.39 -13.29 -13.33
CA ALA A 119 -13.34 -12.93 -11.91
C ALA A 119 -13.30 -14.14 -10.94
N ALA A 120 -14.08 -15.19 -11.22
CA ALA A 120 -14.07 -16.42 -10.43
C ALA A 120 -12.75 -17.21 -10.54
N ALA A 121 -12.07 -17.16 -11.70
CA ALA A 121 -10.78 -17.81 -11.87
C ALA A 121 -9.68 -17.06 -11.10
N PHE A 122 -9.67 -15.73 -11.18
CA PHE A 122 -8.76 -14.88 -10.41
C PHE A 122 -8.99 -15.02 -8.90
N ALA A 123 -10.23 -15.14 -8.45
CA ALA A 123 -10.53 -15.42 -7.04
C ALA A 123 -9.88 -16.74 -6.59
N LYS A 124 -10.08 -17.83 -7.34
CA LYS A 124 -9.44 -19.13 -7.05
C LYS A 124 -7.91 -19.03 -7.06
N LEU A 125 -7.34 -18.33 -8.03
CA LEU A 125 -5.88 -18.12 -8.09
C LEU A 125 -5.36 -17.35 -6.88
N SER A 126 -6.13 -16.37 -6.38
CA SER A 126 -5.76 -15.58 -5.21
C SER A 126 -5.66 -16.41 -3.93
N ASP A 127 -6.46 -17.46 -3.79
CA ASP A 127 -6.44 -18.34 -2.60
C ASP A 127 -5.10 -19.09 -2.48
N TYR A 128 -4.54 -19.52 -3.61
CA TYR A 128 -3.28 -20.27 -3.66
C TYR A 128 -2.04 -19.37 -3.85
N ALA A 129 -2.21 -18.09 -4.13
CA ALA A 129 -1.09 -17.16 -4.28
C ALA A 129 -0.55 -16.72 -2.91
N LEU A 130 0.77 -16.55 -2.84
CA LEU A 130 1.46 -16.08 -1.64
C LEU A 130 1.88 -14.62 -1.83
N LEU A 131 1.34 -13.74 -0.99
CA LEU A 131 1.73 -12.33 -0.95
C LEU A 131 2.62 -12.09 0.28
N ARG A 132 3.73 -11.38 0.07
CA ARG A 132 4.56 -10.83 1.13
C ARG A 132 4.77 -9.34 0.89
N VAL A 133 4.65 -8.52 1.93
CA VAL A 133 5.01 -7.10 1.88
C VAL A 133 6.29 -6.90 2.66
N GLN A 134 7.34 -6.44 1.99
CA GLN A 134 8.62 -6.13 2.59
C GLN A 134 8.61 -4.71 3.11
N SER A 135 9.15 -4.54 4.33
CA SER A 135 9.35 -3.24 4.99
C SER A 135 8.11 -2.32 4.92
N PRO A 136 6.95 -2.75 5.43
CA PRO A 136 5.78 -1.89 5.48
C PRO A 136 6.06 -0.68 6.39
N ILE A 137 5.87 0.52 5.86
CA ILE A 137 6.11 1.77 6.57
C ILE A 137 4.81 2.55 6.70
N LEU A 138 4.52 3.02 7.92
CA LEU A 138 3.42 3.93 8.20
C LEU A 138 3.74 5.30 7.58
N ARG A 139 2.85 5.79 6.72
CA ARG A 139 2.95 7.13 6.12
C ARG A 139 2.15 8.17 6.87
N GLY A 140 1.05 7.75 7.49
CA GLY A 140 0.23 8.64 8.30
C GLY A 140 -1.08 7.99 8.70
N VAL A 141 -1.76 8.63 9.65
CA VAL A 141 -3.09 8.25 10.10
C VAL A 141 -4.00 9.45 9.92
N ASP A 142 -5.14 9.24 9.28
CA ASP A 142 -6.21 10.21 9.18
C ASP A 142 -7.18 9.95 10.34
N GLU A 143 -7.18 10.84 11.33
CA GLU A 143 -7.94 10.66 12.57
C GLU A 143 -9.46 10.75 12.34
N ASP A 144 -9.89 11.57 11.37
CA ASP A 144 -11.30 11.78 11.04
C ASP A 144 -11.94 10.52 10.44
N THR A 145 -11.20 9.81 9.60
CA THR A 145 -11.68 8.62 8.89
C THR A 145 -11.11 7.31 9.41
N GLN A 146 -10.29 7.38 10.46
CA GLN A 146 -9.51 6.25 10.99
C GLN A 146 -8.74 5.49 9.90
N ARG A 147 -8.28 6.21 8.87
CA ARG A 147 -7.58 5.62 7.73
C ARG A 147 -6.08 5.60 7.99
N ILE A 148 -5.49 4.42 8.00
CA ILE A 148 -4.05 4.22 8.13
C ILE A 148 -3.45 4.09 6.74
N ASN A 149 -2.54 5.00 6.39
CA ASN A 149 -1.84 4.99 5.11
C ASN A 149 -0.47 4.33 5.29
N CYS A 150 -0.20 3.31 4.47
CA CYS A 150 1.02 2.53 4.51
C CYS A 150 1.64 2.44 3.11
N GLU A 151 2.95 2.21 3.06
CA GLU A 151 3.68 1.88 1.84
C GLU A 151 4.58 0.67 2.07
N GLY A 152 4.93 -0.07 1.02
CA GLY A 152 5.88 -1.17 1.11
C GLY A 152 6.09 -1.84 -0.25
N THR A 153 7.05 -2.76 -0.32
CA THR A 153 7.32 -3.52 -1.56
C THR A 153 6.62 -4.87 -1.50
N ALA A 154 5.63 -5.08 -2.36
CA ALA A 154 4.90 -6.33 -2.45
C ALA A 154 5.61 -7.31 -3.38
N VAL A 155 5.79 -8.54 -2.90
CA VAL A 155 6.23 -9.71 -3.68
C VAL A 155 5.09 -10.71 -3.69
N LEU A 156 4.56 -10.95 -4.89
CA LEU A 156 3.46 -11.88 -5.13
C LEU A 156 3.99 -13.09 -5.88
N GLN A 157 3.86 -14.27 -5.28
CA GLN A 157 4.18 -15.55 -5.89
C GLN A 157 2.89 -16.25 -6.32
N LEU A 158 2.85 -16.62 -7.60
CA LEU A 158 1.77 -17.35 -8.23
C LEU A 158 1.90 -18.85 -7.97
N PRO A 159 0.78 -19.58 -7.97
CA PRO A 159 0.79 -21.03 -7.84
C PRO A 159 1.60 -21.71 -8.96
N PRO A 160 2.08 -22.94 -8.74
CA PRO A 160 2.72 -23.73 -9.79
C PRO A 160 1.82 -23.88 -11.02
N GLY A 161 2.40 -23.77 -12.21
CA GLY A 161 1.67 -23.88 -13.49
C GLY A 161 1.01 -22.59 -13.98
N VAL A 162 1.04 -21.52 -13.18
CA VAL A 162 0.52 -20.19 -13.54
C VAL A 162 1.67 -19.24 -13.83
N LYS A 163 1.64 -18.59 -15.00
CA LYS A 163 2.65 -17.62 -15.42
C LYS A 163 1.98 -16.40 -16.05
N VAL A 164 2.64 -15.26 -15.91
CA VAL A 164 2.29 -14.04 -16.65
C VAL A 164 3.00 -14.05 -18.02
N SER A 165 2.49 -13.28 -18.99
CA SER A 165 3.06 -13.27 -20.34
C SER A 165 4.45 -12.63 -20.42
N GLU A 166 4.75 -11.65 -19.58
CA GLU A 166 6.02 -10.90 -19.55
C GLU A 166 6.88 -11.18 -18.29
N GLY A 167 6.74 -12.35 -17.67
CA GLY A 167 7.43 -12.62 -16.41
C GLY A 167 7.32 -14.05 -15.90
N GLY A 168 7.99 -14.31 -14.78
CA GLY A 168 7.94 -15.60 -14.09
C GLY A 168 6.65 -15.78 -13.29
N SER A 169 6.64 -16.78 -12.40
CA SER A 169 5.58 -16.96 -11.40
C SER A 169 5.69 -15.98 -10.23
N THR A 170 6.62 -15.03 -10.27
CA THR A 170 6.84 -14.06 -9.18
C THR A 170 6.78 -12.65 -9.73
N LEU A 171 5.96 -11.82 -9.10
CA LEU A 171 5.78 -10.41 -9.40
C LEU A 171 6.23 -9.58 -8.21
N SER A 172 6.83 -8.42 -8.47
CA SER A 172 7.29 -7.51 -7.42
C SER A 172 7.00 -6.07 -7.81
N GLY A 173 6.61 -5.25 -6.84
CA GLY A 173 6.38 -3.83 -7.06
C GLY A 173 6.08 -3.08 -5.77
N ASP A 174 6.37 -1.79 -5.76
CA ASP A 174 6.03 -0.92 -4.64
C ASP A 174 4.53 -0.66 -4.64
N ILE A 175 3.90 -0.79 -3.47
CA ILE A 175 2.47 -0.54 -3.28
C ILE A 175 2.26 0.51 -2.21
N ALA A 176 1.30 1.40 -2.45
CA ALA A 176 0.69 2.22 -1.42
C ALA A 176 -0.65 1.60 -1.06
N TYR A 177 -0.99 1.51 0.22
CA TYR A 177 -2.27 0.97 0.64
C TYR A 177 -2.80 1.71 1.86
N ALA A 178 -4.11 1.92 1.88
CA ALA A 178 -4.79 2.52 3.00
C ALA A 178 -5.79 1.53 3.59
N VAL A 179 -5.71 1.32 4.89
CA VAL A 179 -6.63 0.47 5.66
C VAL A 179 -7.59 1.37 6.41
N GLN A 180 -8.88 1.11 6.30
CA GLN A 180 -9.92 1.85 7.02
C GLN A 180 -11.01 0.90 7.49
N PRO A 181 -11.70 1.19 8.60
CA PRO A 181 -12.91 0.45 8.97
C PRO A 181 -13.94 0.51 7.82
N ALA A 182 -14.54 -0.63 7.52
CA ALA A 182 -15.64 -0.70 6.55
C ALA A 182 -16.89 -0.02 7.13
N ALA A 183 -17.61 0.73 6.28
CA ALA A 183 -18.79 1.49 6.71
C ALA A 183 -19.95 0.60 7.19
N ASP A 184 -19.98 -0.65 6.73
CA ASP A 184 -20.94 -1.68 7.13
C ASP A 184 -20.54 -2.41 8.43
N GLY A 185 -19.39 -2.09 9.01
CA GLY A 185 -18.87 -2.72 10.22
C GLY A 185 -18.35 -4.15 10.01
N THR A 186 -18.24 -4.64 8.78
CA THR A 186 -17.83 -6.03 8.48
C THR A 186 -16.34 -6.29 8.65
N GLY A 187 -15.54 -5.26 8.95
CA GLY A 187 -14.11 -5.36 9.18
C GLY A 187 -13.38 -4.16 8.61
N ASN A 188 -12.26 -4.42 7.92
CA ASN A 188 -11.45 -3.40 7.27
C ASN A 188 -11.66 -3.41 5.75
N ALA A 189 -11.87 -2.23 5.17
CA ALA A 189 -11.78 -1.98 3.75
C ALA A 189 -10.35 -1.51 3.40
N ILE A 190 -9.88 -1.88 2.20
CA ILE A 190 -8.56 -1.51 1.71
C ILE A 190 -8.65 -0.69 0.43
N MET A 191 -7.80 0.32 0.31
CA MET A 191 -7.60 1.09 -0.91
C MET A 191 -6.16 0.91 -1.36
N LEU A 192 -5.94 0.30 -2.54
CA LEU A 192 -4.60 0.15 -3.11
C LEU A 192 -4.28 1.26 -4.11
N GLY A 193 -3.01 1.69 -4.12
CA GLY A 193 -2.40 2.60 -5.07
C GLY A 193 -1.04 2.06 -5.54
N ASN A 194 -0.53 2.59 -6.64
CA ASN A 194 0.72 2.16 -7.27
C ASN A 194 0.78 0.67 -7.66
N THR A 195 -0.36 0.07 -8.01
CA THR A 195 -0.43 -1.39 -8.20
C THR A 195 -0.08 -1.87 -9.60
N ASP A 196 0.18 -0.98 -10.56
CA ASP A 196 0.29 -1.31 -11.99
C ASP A 196 1.37 -2.37 -12.28
N ALA A 197 2.49 -2.32 -11.57
CA ALA A 197 3.58 -3.29 -11.67
C ALA A 197 3.16 -4.73 -11.31
N LEU A 198 2.04 -4.89 -10.59
CA LEU A 198 1.46 -6.18 -10.23
C LEU A 198 0.19 -6.47 -11.04
N THR A 199 -0.74 -5.51 -11.13
CA THR A 199 -2.06 -5.72 -11.74
C THR A 199 -2.01 -5.92 -13.25
N VAL A 200 -1.11 -5.23 -13.96
CA VAL A 200 -0.98 -5.38 -15.42
C VAL A 200 -0.44 -6.77 -15.77
N PRO A 201 0.70 -7.24 -15.22
CA PRO A 201 1.16 -8.60 -15.45
C PRO A 201 0.14 -9.66 -15.01
N LEU A 202 -0.52 -9.49 -13.86
CA LEU A 202 -1.57 -10.41 -13.41
C LEU A 202 -2.70 -10.55 -14.42
N ALA A 203 -3.15 -9.45 -15.04
CA ALA A 203 -4.22 -9.49 -16.05
C ALA A 203 -3.80 -10.29 -17.30
N THR A 204 -2.49 -10.42 -17.55
CA THR A 204 -1.95 -11.19 -18.67
C THR A 204 -1.92 -12.70 -18.43
N ILE A 205 -2.24 -13.19 -17.22
CA ILE A 205 -2.23 -14.63 -16.93
C ILE A 205 -3.06 -15.36 -18.00
N GLY A 206 -2.35 -16.08 -18.85
CA GLY A 206 -2.92 -16.90 -19.90
C GLY A 206 -3.38 -18.22 -19.30
N ARG A 207 -4.53 -18.71 -19.76
CA ARG A 207 -5.00 -20.06 -19.44
C ARG A 207 -4.04 -21.03 -20.15
N SER A 208 -2.95 -21.42 -19.48
CA SER A 208 -2.05 -22.51 -19.89
C SER A 208 -2.85 -23.82 -19.87
N GLY A 209 -3.72 -24.01 -20.87
CA GLY A 209 -4.61 -25.17 -20.98
C GLY A 209 -5.89 -24.98 -21.80
N ALA A 210 -6.23 -23.79 -22.31
CA ALA A 210 -7.35 -23.65 -23.23
C ALA A 210 -6.86 -23.21 -24.61
N ALA A 211 -7.11 -24.06 -25.61
CA ALA A 211 -6.96 -23.71 -27.02
C ALA A 211 -7.65 -22.36 -27.30
N PRO A 212 -7.06 -21.49 -28.14
CA PRO A 212 -7.72 -20.25 -28.51
C PRO A 212 -9.08 -20.61 -29.11
N ALA A 213 -10.16 -20.03 -28.56
CA ALA A 213 -11.40 -19.94 -29.31
C ALA A 213 -11.03 -19.24 -30.61
N ALA A 214 -11.19 -19.95 -31.72
CA ALA A 214 -10.99 -19.40 -33.05
C ALA A 214 -11.74 -18.06 -33.14
N PRO A 215 -11.18 -17.04 -33.81
CA PRO A 215 -11.94 -15.85 -34.11
C PRO A 215 -13.25 -16.28 -34.75
N LEU A 216 -14.38 -15.83 -34.20
CA LEU A 216 -15.66 -15.94 -34.90
C LEU A 216 -15.46 -15.25 -36.24
N ALA A 217 -15.37 -16.05 -37.31
CA ALA A 217 -15.45 -15.54 -38.65
C ALA A 217 -16.74 -14.75 -38.73
N VAL A 218 -16.61 -13.45 -38.97
CA VAL A 218 -17.73 -12.64 -39.46
C VAL A 218 -18.22 -13.33 -40.74
N PRO A 219 -19.47 -13.81 -40.82
CA PRO A 219 -20.00 -14.26 -42.09
C PRO A 219 -20.04 -13.03 -43.01
N ASP A 220 -19.38 -13.17 -44.18
CA ASP A 220 -19.51 -12.23 -45.28
C ASP A 220 -20.99 -12.00 -45.57
N MET A 221 -21.47 -10.79 -45.29
CA MET A 221 -22.78 -10.35 -45.74
C MET A 221 -22.63 -9.91 -47.19
N ASP A 222 -23.03 -10.80 -48.11
CA ASP A 222 -23.30 -10.44 -49.49
C ASP A 222 -24.27 -9.23 -49.54
N PRO A 223 -24.05 -8.24 -50.42
CA PRO A 223 -24.96 -7.12 -50.57
C PRO A 223 -26.25 -7.60 -51.25
N MET A 224 -27.28 -7.91 -50.47
CA MET A 224 -28.62 -8.06 -51.00
C MET A 224 -29.12 -6.70 -51.52
N SER A 225 -29.71 -6.79 -52.70
CA SER A 225 -30.11 -5.71 -53.58
C SER A 225 -31.23 -4.87 -52.96
N VAL A 226 -31.00 -3.57 -52.83
CA VAL A 226 -32.04 -2.59 -52.51
C VAL A 226 -32.92 -2.42 -53.74
N GLN A 227 -34.18 -2.86 -53.67
CA GLN A 227 -35.18 -2.50 -54.67
C GLN A 227 -35.64 -1.04 -54.45
N PRO A 228 -35.80 -0.23 -55.51
CA PRO A 228 -36.29 1.14 -55.37
C PRO A 228 -37.79 1.14 -55.02
N GLN A 229 -38.18 1.77 -53.91
CA GLN A 229 -39.58 2.08 -53.64
C GLN A 229 -40.04 3.28 -54.48
N GLN A 230 -41.16 3.10 -55.18
CA GLN A 230 -41.83 4.14 -55.96
C GLN A 230 -42.34 5.30 -55.08
N PRO A 231 -42.39 6.52 -55.62
CA PRO A 231 -42.85 7.71 -54.90
C PRO A 231 -44.37 7.84 -55.00
N ASP A 232 -45.06 7.86 -53.85
CA ASP A 232 -46.41 8.41 -53.74
C ASP A 232 -46.39 9.69 -52.90
N ALA A 233 -46.85 10.76 -53.53
CA ALA A 233 -47.28 12.03 -52.95
C ALA A 233 -48.69 12.33 -53.53
N PRO A 234 -49.54 13.21 -52.95
CA PRO A 234 -49.26 14.23 -51.93
C PRO A 234 -50.27 14.26 -50.75
N ALA A 235 -49.89 15.05 -49.74
CA ALA A 235 -50.69 15.38 -48.56
C ALA A 235 -51.95 16.20 -48.87
N GLU A 236 -53.01 15.99 -48.09
CA GLU A 236 -53.99 17.03 -47.72
C GLU A 236 -54.46 16.85 -46.25
N PRO A 237 -54.91 17.93 -45.58
CA PRO A 237 -54.76 18.13 -44.14
C PRO A 237 -55.97 17.69 -43.32
N SER A 238 -55.73 17.28 -42.06
CA SER A 238 -56.78 17.12 -41.05
C SER A 238 -56.68 18.19 -39.93
N PRO A 239 -57.80 18.86 -39.55
CA PRO A 239 -57.89 19.94 -38.54
C PRO A 239 -57.66 19.49 -37.06
N PRO A 240 -57.63 20.44 -36.10
CA PRO A 240 -56.92 20.30 -34.83
C PRO A 240 -57.66 19.50 -33.75
N GLU A 241 -56.85 19.02 -32.80
CA GLU A 241 -57.19 18.26 -31.59
C GLU A 241 -58.32 18.89 -30.76
N PRO A 242 -59.04 18.06 -29.99
CA PRO A 242 -59.41 18.42 -28.63
C PRO A 242 -58.64 17.57 -27.62
N SER A 243 -58.05 18.29 -26.67
CA SER A 243 -57.49 17.78 -25.43
C SER A 243 -58.43 16.81 -24.73
N SER A 244 -57.86 15.73 -24.18
CA SER A 244 -58.46 15.06 -23.04
C SER A 244 -57.34 14.62 -22.11
N ASP A 245 -57.33 15.30 -20.96
CA ASP A 245 -56.73 14.87 -19.71
C ASP A 245 -56.74 13.34 -19.58
N SER A 246 -55.56 12.75 -19.41
CA SER A 246 -55.43 11.48 -18.70
C SER A 246 -54.40 11.64 -17.60
N PRO A 247 -54.75 11.29 -16.36
CA PRO A 247 -53.91 11.50 -15.20
C PRO A 247 -52.64 10.64 -15.31
N ALA A 248 -51.52 11.26 -14.91
CA ALA A 248 -50.23 10.61 -14.77
C ALA A 248 -50.36 9.26 -14.06
N VAL A 249 -50.04 8.19 -14.79
CA VAL A 249 -49.68 6.92 -14.17
C VAL A 249 -48.37 7.18 -13.44
N GLN A 250 -48.47 7.39 -12.12
CA GLN A 250 -47.33 7.35 -11.24
C GLN A 250 -46.74 5.93 -11.34
N GLN A 251 -45.65 5.84 -12.06
CA GLN A 251 -44.82 4.64 -12.09
C GLN A 251 -44.39 4.36 -10.64
N PRO A 252 -44.72 3.19 -10.05
CA PRO A 252 -44.30 2.87 -8.70
C PRO A 252 -42.78 2.90 -8.64
N ALA A 253 -42.26 3.57 -7.61
CA ALA A 253 -40.83 3.69 -7.35
C ALA A 253 -40.18 2.30 -7.35
N PRO A 254 -38.99 2.13 -7.95
CA PRO A 254 -38.24 0.89 -7.85
C PRO A 254 -37.89 0.63 -6.37
N VAL A 255 -38.33 -0.54 -5.91
CA VAL A 255 -38.10 -1.08 -4.58
C VAL A 255 -36.61 -1.37 -4.41
N ASP A 256 -36.09 -1.04 -3.23
CA ASP A 256 -34.70 -1.14 -2.75
C ASP A 256 -33.83 -2.22 -3.43
N GLU A 257 -33.09 -1.83 -4.48
CA GLU A 257 -31.82 -2.47 -4.81
C GLU A 257 -30.74 -1.82 -3.92
N PRO A 258 -29.95 -2.59 -3.14
CA PRO A 258 -28.92 -2.01 -2.29
C PRO A 258 -28.00 -1.14 -3.14
N ALA A 259 -27.97 0.15 -2.83
CA ALA A 259 -27.18 1.14 -3.53
C ALA A 259 -25.74 0.65 -3.65
N ARG A 260 -25.29 0.43 -4.88
CA ARG A 260 -23.87 0.25 -5.18
C ARG A 260 -23.13 1.41 -4.50
N PRO A 261 -22.06 1.16 -3.71
CA PRO A 261 -21.34 2.23 -3.07
C PRO A 261 -20.82 3.16 -4.16
N VAL A 262 -21.35 4.39 -4.18
CA VAL A 262 -20.84 5.47 -5.01
C VAL A 262 -19.46 5.76 -4.45
N VAL A 263 -18.44 5.17 -5.05
CA VAL A 263 -17.04 5.43 -4.74
C VAL A 263 -16.87 6.94 -4.88
N GLY A 264 -16.72 7.64 -3.76
CA GLY A 264 -16.64 9.10 -3.76
C GLY A 264 -15.58 9.52 -4.77
N SER A 265 -15.97 10.35 -5.75
CA SER A 265 -15.11 10.79 -6.84
C SER A 265 -13.80 11.31 -6.27
N ALA A 266 -12.75 10.54 -6.43
CA ALA A 266 -11.49 10.81 -5.77
C ALA A 266 -10.89 12.09 -6.38
N LYS A 267 -10.81 13.18 -5.60
CA LYS A 267 -10.36 14.51 -6.08
C LYS A 267 -8.86 14.51 -6.40
N PRO A 268 -8.39 15.27 -7.40
CA PRO A 268 -6.96 15.38 -7.69
C PRO A 268 -6.19 16.08 -6.56
N SER A 269 -4.86 16.08 -6.65
CA SER A 269 -3.94 16.72 -5.69
C SER A 269 -4.01 18.25 -5.69
N PHE A 270 -4.67 18.84 -6.69
CA PHE A 270 -4.91 20.28 -6.79
C PHE A 270 -6.41 20.60 -6.64
N ASN A 271 -6.70 21.86 -6.38
CA ASN A 271 -8.07 22.33 -6.20
C ASN A 271 -8.76 22.57 -7.55
N CYS A 272 -9.79 21.76 -7.84
CA CYS A 272 -10.55 21.85 -9.08
C CYS A 272 -11.24 23.19 -9.34
N ARG A 273 -11.45 24.04 -8.31
CA ARG A 273 -11.98 25.40 -8.55
C ARG A 273 -11.05 26.27 -9.40
N PHE A 274 -9.76 25.94 -9.41
CA PHE A 274 -8.72 26.68 -10.11
C PHE A 274 -8.30 26.03 -11.42
N ALA A 275 -8.95 24.93 -11.82
CA ALA A 275 -8.69 24.28 -13.10
C ALA A 275 -9.04 25.24 -14.24
N ARG A 276 -8.07 25.54 -15.11
CA ARG A 276 -8.24 26.43 -16.27
C ARG A 276 -7.80 25.79 -17.57
N THR A 277 -6.88 24.82 -17.50
CA THR A 277 -6.39 24.14 -18.69
C THR A 277 -7.26 22.93 -19.03
N ARG A 278 -7.25 22.50 -20.30
CA ARG A 278 -7.95 21.28 -20.71
C ARG A 278 -7.49 20.07 -19.90
N GLY A 279 -6.18 19.97 -19.64
CA GLY A 279 -5.61 18.89 -18.83
C GLY A 279 -6.12 18.90 -17.39
N GLU A 280 -6.21 20.08 -16.75
CA GLU A 280 -6.74 20.19 -15.38
C GLU A 280 -8.23 19.86 -15.31
N VAL A 281 -9.01 20.34 -16.28
CA VAL A 281 -10.45 20.05 -16.36
C VAL A 281 -10.66 18.54 -16.52
N ALA A 282 -9.93 17.88 -17.43
CA ALA A 282 -10.00 16.44 -17.63
C ALA A 282 -9.69 15.67 -16.34
N VAL A 283 -8.63 16.07 -15.63
CA VAL A 283 -8.23 15.47 -14.36
C VAL A 283 -9.26 15.70 -13.25
N CYS A 284 -9.98 16.83 -13.28
CA CYS A 284 -11.05 17.11 -12.32
C CYS A 284 -12.35 16.36 -12.61
N SER A 285 -12.63 16.03 -13.87
CA SER A 285 -13.85 15.33 -14.28
C SER A 285 -13.71 13.81 -14.29
N ASP A 286 -12.48 13.27 -14.34
CA ASP A 286 -12.24 11.83 -14.39
C ASP A 286 -11.54 11.31 -13.13
N SER A 287 -12.17 10.32 -12.47
CA SER A 287 -11.67 9.76 -11.22
C SER A 287 -10.37 8.95 -11.36
N GLY A 288 -10.11 8.36 -12.54
CA GLY A 288 -8.89 7.63 -12.85
C GLY A 288 -7.70 8.57 -13.06
N LEU A 289 -7.91 9.65 -13.81
CA LEU A 289 -6.92 10.72 -14.01
C LEU A 289 -6.64 11.46 -12.69
N ALA A 290 -7.65 11.72 -11.87
CA ALA A 290 -7.45 12.28 -10.54
C ALA A 290 -6.63 11.35 -9.63
N ALA A 291 -6.79 10.04 -9.76
CA ALA A 291 -5.96 9.06 -9.03
C ALA A 291 -4.51 9.07 -9.50
N LEU A 292 -4.27 9.11 -10.81
CA LEU A 292 -2.93 9.26 -11.39
C LEU A 292 -2.26 10.57 -10.93
N ASP A 293 -3.01 11.67 -10.85
CA ASP A 293 -2.52 12.95 -10.36
C ASP A 293 -2.03 12.87 -8.91
N ARG A 294 -2.82 12.26 -8.02
CA ARG A 294 -2.40 12.05 -6.61
C ARG A 294 -1.18 11.13 -6.50
N GLN A 295 -1.13 10.07 -7.31
CA GLN A 295 0.01 9.14 -7.32
C GLN A 295 1.30 9.86 -7.72
N MET A 296 1.25 10.63 -8.82
CA MET A 296 2.40 11.41 -9.29
C MET A 296 2.80 12.48 -8.27
N ALA A 297 1.84 13.21 -7.70
CA ALA A 297 2.12 14.23 -6.69
C ALA A 297 2.77 13.64 -5.43
N SER A 298 2.30 12.48 -4.96
CA SER A 298 2.92 11.77 -3.84
C SER A 298 4.36 11.37 -4.15
N GLN A 299 4.61 10.77 -5.32
CA GLN A 299 5.96 10.39 -5.74
C GLN A 299 6.89 11.61 -5.85
N PHE A 300 6.41 12.72 -6.43
CA PHE A 300 7.17 13.95 -6.53
C PHE A 300 7.56 14.52 -5.17
N ASN A 301 6.61 14.58 -4.23
CA ASN A 301 6.86 15.08 -2.87
C ASN A 301 7.85 14.19 -2.11
N ASN A 302 7.71 12.86 -2.23
CA ASN A 302 8.63 11.89 -1.65
C ASN A 302 10.04 12.03 -2.25
N ALA A 303 10.15 12.20 -3.57
CA ALA A 303 11.40 12.42 -4.26
C ALA A 303 12.08 13.72 -3.80
N MET A 304 11.34 14.83 -3.72
CA MET A 304 11.85 16.11 -3.21
C MET A 304 12.38 16.03 -1.77
N GLY A 305 11.76 15.21 -0.92
CA GLY A 305 12.19 14.98 0.46
C GLY A 305 13.53 14.24 0.58
N ARG A 306 13.79 13.30 -0.34
CA ARG A 306 14.98 12.42 -0.29
C ARG A 306 16.12 12.83 -1.21
N ALA A 307 15.83 13.63 -2.22
CA ALA A 307 16.77 14.04 -3.25
C ALA A 307 17.98 14.81 -2.68
N ASP A 308 19.13 14.72 -3.33
CA ASP A 308 20.23 15.67 -3.13
C ASP A 308 19.96 17.01 -3.83
N ALA A 309 20.94 17.93 -3.84
CA ALA A 309 20.77 19.25 -4.43
C ALA A 309 20.58 19.20 -5.96
N GLU A 310 21.31 18.33 -6.65
CA GLU A 310 21.24 18.19 -8.11
C GLU A 310 19.92 17.56 -8.53
N GLN A 311 19.53 16.48 -7.84
CA GLN A 311 18.25 15.81 -8.04
C GLN A 311 17.06 16.74 -7.80
N ARG A 312 17.09 17.57 -6.74
CA ARG A 312 16.03 18.58 -6.50
C ARG A 312 15.96 19.61 -7.61
N ALA A 313 17.10 20.04 -8.14
CA ALA A 313 17.15 20.97 -9.26
C ALA A 313 16.52 20.36 -10.51
N LEU A 314 16.84 19.10 -10.82
CA LEU A 314 16.24 18.34 -11.94
C LEU A 314 14.73 18.12 -11.77
N LEU A 315 14.28 17.69 -10.59
CA LEU A 315 12.86 17.50 -10.30
C LEU A 315 12.06 18.80 -10.49
N THR A 316 12.63 19.92 -10.04
CA THR A 316 12.02 21.26 -10.15
C THR A 316 12.01 21.75 -11.60
N SER A 317 13.13 21.62 -12.33
CA SER A 317 13.26 22.14 -13.69
C SER A 317 12.35 21.42 -14.69
N THR A 318 12.20 20.11 -14.54
CA THR A 318 11.37 19.26 -15.42
C THR A 318 9.87 19.41 -15.15
N ARG A 319 9.46 19.91 -13.97
CA ARG A 319 8.05 20.03 -13.55
C ARG A 319 7.23 20.90 -14.51
N SER A 320 7.78 22.02 -14.96
CA SER A 320 7.08 22.94 -15.87
C SER A 320 6.82 22.29 -17.23
N GLY A 321 7.78 21.51 -17.73
CA GLY A 321 7.64 20.72 -18.95
C GLY A 321 6.48 19.73 -18.85
N PHE A 322 6.44 18.94 -17.77
CA PHE A 322 5.33 18.02 -17.49
C PHE A 322 3.95 18.71 -17.51
N LEU A 323 3.79 19.83 -16.80
CA LEU A 323 2.52 20.57 -16.77
C LEU A 323 2.14 21.05 -18.17
N ALA A 324 3.10 21.59 -18.93
CA ALA A 324 2.87 22.04 -20.28
C ALA A 324 2.48 20.90 -21.25
N PHE A 325 3.05 19.69 -21.08
CA PHE A 325 2.65 18.52 -21.86
C PHE A 325 1.22 18.07 -21.52
N ARG A 326 0.89 17.97 -20.23
CA ARG A 326 -0.45 17.60 -19.76
C ARG A 326 -1.50 18.54 -20.34
N ASP A 327 -1.23 19.84 -20.34
CA ASP A 327 -2.17 20.86 -20.78
C ASP A 327 -2.37 20.90 -22.30
N ARG A 328 -1.44 20.32 -23.08
CA ARG A 328 -1.55 20.14 -24.54
C ARG A 328 -2.30 18.87 -24.95
N CYS A 329 -2.61 17.97 -24.02
CA CYS A 329 -3.29 16.72 -24.35
C CYS A 329 -4.69 16.94 -24.93
N ARG A 330 -5.04 16.07 -25.90
CA ARG A 330 -6.32 16.10 -26.63
C ARG A 330 -7.25 14.95 -26.25
N SER A 331 -6.80 14.05 -25.38
CA SER A 331 -7.54 12.89 -24.90
C SER A 331 -7.12 12.50 -23.48
N ASP A 332 -7.99 11.81 -22.76
CA ASP A 332 -7.70 11.31 -21.41
C ASP A 332 -6.56 10.29 -21.42
N ALA A 333 -6.44 9.48 -22.48
CA ALA A 333 -5.32 8.57 -22.67
C ALA A 333 -3.96 9.31 -22.73
N CYS A 334 -3.89 10.44 -23.46
CA CYS A 334 -2.69 11.29 -23.48
C CYS A 334 -2.37 11.85 -22.09
N VAL A 335 -3.39 12.29 -21.36
CA VAL A 335 -3.21 12.82 -19.99
C VAL A 335 -2.66 11.72 -19.09
N ALA A 336 -3.26 10.53 -19.12
CA ALA A 336 -2.82 9.38 -18.35
C ALA A 336 -1.37 8.99 -18.66
N ASP A 337 -0.98 8.97 -19.94
CA ASP A 337 0.39 8.66 -20.36
C ASP A 337 1.38 9.74 -19.94
N THR A 338 0.96 11.01 -19.91
CA THR A 338 1.78 12.11 -19.39
C THR A 338 2.06 11.93 -17.90
N TYR A 339 1.06 11.52 -17.09
CA TYR A 339 1.28 11.20 -15.68
C TYR A 339 2.21 10.00 -15.49
N ARG A 340 2.00 8.90 -16.25
CA ARG A 340 2.89 7.72 -16.20
C ARG A 340 4.32 8.05 -16.62
N GLY A 341 4.48 8.88 -17.66
CA GLY A 341 5.77 9.38 -18.12
C GLY A 341 6.50 10.17 -17.05
N ARG A 342 5.79 11.12 -16.40
CA ARG A 342 6.34 11.90 -15.30
C ARG A 342 6.77 11.04 -14.11
N MET A 343 6.00 10.01 -13.78
CA MET A 343 6.36 9.09 -12.69
C MET A 343 7.66 8.30 -12.99
N ARG A 344 7.86 7.88 -14.26
CA ARG A 344 9.13 7.26 -14.70
C ARG A 344 10.29 8.25 -14.65
N GLU A 345 10.08 9.46 -15.15
CA GLU A 345 11.09 10.53 -15.12
C GLU A 345 11.56 10.85 -13.68
N ILE A 346 10.63 10.96 -12.73
CA ILE A 346 10.96 11.15 -11.31
C ILE A 346 11.82 9.99 -10.80
N SER A 347 11.46 8.74 -11.10
CA SER A 347 12.25 7.57 -10.72
C SER A 347 13.65 7.56 -11.35
N ASP A 348 13.78 7.99 -12.60
CA ASP A 348 15.07 8.05 -13.29
C ASP A 348 15.98 9.16 -12.76
N ILE A 349 15.41 10.32 -12.39
CA ILE A 349 16.16 11.39 -11.70
C ILE A 349 16.66 10.89 -10.35
N MET A 350 15.80 10.26 -9.55
CA MET A 350 16.17 9.73 -8.23
C MET A 350 17.19 8.60 -8.31
N ALA A 351 17.24 7.87 -9.42
CA ALA A 351 18.23 6.83 -9.66
C ALA A 351 19.51 7.32 -10.36
N GLY A 352 19.62 8.62 -10.66
CA GLY A 352 20.78 9.18 -11.38
C GLY A 352 20.90 8.72 -12.84
N ARG A 353 19.80 8.26 -13.45
CA ARG A 353 19.75 7.75 -14.84
C ARG A 353 19.16 8.74 -15.83
N TRP A 354 18.66 9.87 -15.36
CA TRP A 354 18.00 10.88 -16.19
C TRP A 354 18.99 11.54 -17.17
N ASN A 355 18.65 11.52 -18.47
CA ASN A 355 19.49 12.08 -19.54
C ASN A 355 18.86 13.28 -20.28
N GLY A 356 17.80 13.87 -19.73
CA GLY A 356 17.21 15.12 -20.23
C GLY A 356 16.37 15.00 -21.50
N ARG A 357 15.76 13.84 -21.76
CA ARG A 357 14.94 13.60 -22.97
C ARG A 357 13.45 13.79 -22.78
#